data_AF-A0A813IDR9-F1
#
_entry.id   AF-A0A813IDR9-F1
#
_cell.length_a   1.000
_cell.length_b   1.000
_cell.length_c   1.000
_cell.angle_alpha   90.00
_cell.angle_beta   90.00
_cell.angle_gamma   90.00
#
_symmetry.space_group_name_H-M   'P 1'
#
loop_
_entity.id
_entity.type
_entity.pdbx_description
1 polymer ?
#
loop_
_entity_poly.entity_id
_entity_poly.type
_entity_poly.pdbx_seq_one_letter_code
_entity_poly.pdbx_strand_id
1 'polypeptide(L)'
;MLNTFDFESVAREVMEPQAWGYYSSGGDDEITLRDNHLAFQRITMRPRILVNVKEIDMRTSFLGAPASLPLYFTATALAKLAHKDGEVGIVKAAAKAGVTYMLPTLSSYTLDEMLEARSPGQLMFAQLYVNPERSRSEIY
;
A
#
# COMPACT_ATOMS: atom_id res chain seq x y z
N MET A 1 -3.73 19.82 -1.30
CA MET A 1 -2.56 18.93 -1.30
C MET A 1 -1.82 19.12 -2.61
N LEU A 2 -0.53 19.36 -2.50
CA LEU A 2 0.44 19.58 -3.58
C LEU A 2 1.32 18.34 -3.80
N ASN A 3 1.63 17.58 -2.76
CA ASN A 3 2.38 16.33 -2.86
C ASN A 3 1.95 15.31 -1.77
N THR A 4 2.58 14.12 -1.77
CA THR A 4 2.21 13.04 -0.85
C THR A 4 2.58 13.29 0.61
N PHE A 5 3.56 14.14 0.92
CA PHE A 5 3.92 14.50 2.29
C PHE A 5 2.85 15.35 2.98
N ASP A 6 1.99 16.03 2.21
CA ASP A 6 0.90 16.81 2.78
C ASP A 6 -0.15 15.91 3.48
N PHE A 7 -0.31 14.66 3.05
CA PHE A 7 -1.18 13.70 3.73
C PHE A 7 -0.73 13.45 5.16
N GLU A 8 0.57 13.42 5.40
CA GLU A 8 1.17 13.21 6.72
C GLU A 8 0.82 14.36 7.67
N SER A 9 0.92 15.59 7.17
CA SER A 9 0.58 16.79 7.93
C SER A 9 -0.90 16.81 8.31
N VAL A 10 -1.79 16.41 7.41
CA VAL A 10 -3.22 16.31 7.71
C VAL A 10 -3.50 15.16 8.68
N ALA A 11 -2.90 13.99 8.45
CA ALA A 11 -3.08 12.81 9.29
C ALA A 11 -2.72 13.09 10.76
N ARG A 12 -1.61 13.81 11.00
CA ARG A 12 -1.19 14.24 12.32
C ARG A 12 -2.24 15.05 13.10
N GLU A 13 -3.03 15.86 12.39
CA GLU A 13 -4.04 16.74 13.01
C GLU A 13 -5.38 16.05 13.22
N VAL A 14 -5.70 15.01 12.44
CA VAL A 14 -7.04 14.39 12.44
C VAL A 14 -7.08 12.98 13.04
N MET A 15 -5.94 12.29 13.13
CA MET A 15 -5.87 10.94 13.70
C MET A 15 -5.69 10.98 15.21
N GLU A 16 -6.18 9.95 15.88
CA GLU A 16 -5.86 9.72 17.29
C GLU A 16 -4.33 9.61 17.47
N PRO A 17 -3.74 10.21 18.52
CA PRO A 17 -2.28 10.25 18.69
C PRO A 17 -1.60 8.88 18.64
N GLN A 18 -2.27 7.84 19.17
CA GLN A 18 -1.77 6.47 19.13
C GLN A 18 -1.75 5.89 17.71
N ALA A 19 -2.82 6.14 16.94
CA ALA A 19 -2.90 5.70 15.55
C ALA A 19 -1.88 6.42 14.68
N TRP A 20 -1.74 7.74 14.88
CA TRP A 20 -0.72 8.55 14.23
C TRP A 20 0.68 8.02 14.52
N GLY A 21 1.02 7.82 15.81
CA GLY A 21 2.31 7.27 16.21
C GLY A 21 2.60 5.87 15.64
N TYR A 22 1.58 5.03 15.48
CA TYR A 22 1.72 3.70 14.86
C TYR A 22 2.12 3.79 13.38
N TYR A 23 1.53 4.72 12.61
CA TYR A 23 1.78 4.83 11.18
C TYR A 23 2.98 5.70 10.81
N SER A 24 3.28 6.71 11.62
CA SER A 24 4.31 7.70 11.30
C SER A 24 5.71 7.26 11.69
N SER A 25 5.83 6.23 12.53
CA SER A 25 7.10 5.87 13.17
C SER A 25 7.90 4.79 12.43
N GLY A 26 9.20 4.81 12.67
CA GLY A 26 10.15 3.78 12.26
C GLY A 26 10.69 2.98 13.46
N GLY A 27 11.72 2.18 13.21
CA GLY A 27 12.46 1.50 14.28
C GLY A 27 13.48 2.41 14.95
N ASP A 28 13.58 2.29 16.28
CA ASP A 28 14.57 2.98 17.14
C ASP A 28 14.59 4.51 16.92
N ASP A 29 15.71 5.09 16.53
CA ASP A 29 15.91 6.52 16.30
C ASP A 29 15.50 6.99 14.89
N GLU A 30 14.89 6.11 14.10
CA GLU A 30 14.32 6.36 12.78
C GLU A 30 15.34 6.82 11.73
N ILE A 31 16.64 6.54 11.92
CA ILE A 31 17.67 6.81 10.91
C ILE A 31 17.31 6.16 9.58
N THR A 32 16.95 4.88 9.58
CA THR A 32 16.60 4.13 8.35
C THR A 32 15.36 4.71 7.66
N LEU A 33 14.37 5.19 8.41
CA LEU A 33 13.17 5.82 7.85
C LEU A 33 13.54 7.07 7.06
N ARG A 34 14.37 7.95 7.65
CA ARG A 34 14.87 9.16 6.97
C ARG A 34 15.74 8.81 5.76
N ASP A 35 16.62 7.81 5.90
CA ASP A 35 17.50 7.37 4.83
C ASP A 35 16.74 6.80 3.62
N ASN A 36 15.60 6.13 3.82
CA ASN A 36 14.75 5.66 2.72
C ASN A 36 14.27 6.81 1.82
N HIS A 37 13.93 7.97 2.40
CA HIS A 37 13.57 9.16 1.62
C HIS A 37 14.79 9.76 0.90
N LEU A 38 15.91 9.91 1.62
CA LEU A 38 17.14 10.49 1.09
C LEU A 38 17.77 9.62 -0.02
N ALA A 39 17.55 8.31 -0.01
CA ALA A 39 18.07 7.39 -1.01
C ALA A 39 17.69 7.80 -2.44
N PHE A 40 16.45 8.26 -2.66
CA PHE A 40 16.00 8.70 -3.98
C PHE A 40 16.67 9.99 -4.46
N GLN A 41 17.12 10.87 -3.55
CA GLN A 41 17.85 12.09 -3.93
C GLN A 41 19.26 11.80 -4.45
N ARG A 42 19.78 10.59 -4.22
CA ARG A 42 21.08 10.14 -4.74
C ARG A 42 20.99 9.75 -6.23
N ILE A 43 19.78 9.60 -6.76
CA ILE A 43 19.53 9.20 -8.14
C ILE A 43 18.95 10.39 -8.90
N THR A 44 19.68 10.85 -9.93
CA THR A 44 19.20 11.91 -10.82
C THR A 44 18.71 11.34 -12.14
N MET A 45 17.53 11.79 -12.59
CA MET A 45 17.00 11.43 -13.90
C MET A 45 17.69 12.27 -14.99
N ARG A 46 18.24 11.63 -16.03
CA ARG A 46 18.80 12.34 -17.19
C ARG A 46 17.68 12.77 -18.14
N PRO A 47 17.42 14.08 -18.35
CA PRO A 47 16.42 14.53 -19.29
C PRO A 47 16.76 14.04 -20.71
N ARG A 48 15.75 13.59 -21.46
CA ARG A 48 15.87 13.27 -22.88
C ARG A 48 15.02 14.25 -23.68
N ILE A 49 15.68 15.00 -24.55
CA ILE A 49 15.03 16.02 -25.40
C ILE A 49 14.60 15.42 -26.73
N LEU A 50 13.59 16.03 -27.36
CA LEU A 50 13.04 15.63 -28.66
C LEU A 50 12.48 14.19 -28.69
N VAL A 51 12.04 13.68 -27.54
CA VAL A 51 11.31 12.41 -27.44
C VAL A 51 9.81 12.71 -27.47
N ASN A 52 9.09 12.11 -28.42
CA ASN A 52 7.63 12.22 -28.45
C ASN A 52 7.02 11.39 -27.32
N VAL A 53 6.59 12.06 -26.26
CA VAL A 53 5.91 11.49 -25.09
C VAL A 53 4.46 11.94 -24.99
N LYS A 54 3.83 12.29 -26.12
CA LYS A 54 2.44 12.77 -26.16
C LYS A 54 1.47 11.77 -25.51
N GLU A 55 1.68 10.48 -25.75
CA GLU A 55 0.90 9.40 -25.17
C GLU A 55 1.85 8.48 -24.40
N ILE A 56 1.56 8.23 -23.12
CA ILE A 56 2.36 7.35 -22.25
C ILE A 56 1.44 6.24 -21.75
N ASP A 57 1.86 5.00 -21.97
CA ASP A 57 1.20 3.83 -21.40
C ASP A 57 1.95 3.37 -20.15
N MET A 58 1.30 3.46 -18.99
CA MET A 58 1.85 3.03 -17.70
C MET A 58 1.42 1.61 -17.32
N ARG A 59 0.60 0.96 -18.15
CA ARG A 59 0.08 -0.38 -17.85
C ARG A 59 1.21 -1.40 -17.81
N THR A 60 1.11 -2.33 -16.86
CA THR A 60 2.08 -3.41 -16.68
C THR A 60 1.41 -4.61 -16.03
N SER A 61 2.20 -5.61 -15.61
CA SER A 61 1.72 -6.72 -14.79
C SER A 61 2.70 -7.12 -13.69
N PHE A 62 2.18 -7.61 -12.57
CA PHE A 62 2.94 -8.17 -11.46
C PHE A 62 2.57 -9.64 -11.31
N LEU A 63 3.50 -10.57 -11.58
CA LEU A 63 3.25 -12.01 -11.43
C LEU A 63 1.97 -12.50 -12.16
N GLY A 64 1.68 -11.93 -13.33
CA GLY A 64 0.47 -12.22 -14.11
C GLY A 64 -0.77 -11.38 -13.75
N ALA A 65 -0.73 -10.60 -12.68
CA ALA A 65 -1.80 -9.66 -12.32
C ALA A 65 -1.67 -8.36 -13.14
N PRO A 66 -2.68 -7.96 -13.92
CA PRO A 66 -2.64 -6.71 -14.67
C PRO A 66 -2.70 -5.50 -13.73
N ALA A 67 -1.95 -4.45 -14.05
CA ALA A 67 -1.94 -3.20 -13.32
C ALA A 67 -2.00 -2.01 -14.29
N SER A 68 -2.84 -1.03 -13.99
CA SER A 68 -3.00 0.21 -14.76
C SER A 68 -1.77 1.12 -14.69
N LEU A 69 -0.98 0.97 -13.63
CA LEU A 69 0.24 1.71 -13.36
C LEU A 69 1.24 0.80 -12.62
N PRO A 70 2.55 1.10 -12.64
CA PRO A 70 3.58 0.21 -12.09
C PRO A 70 3.71 0.32 -10.57
N LEU A 71 2.60 0.34 -9.84
CA LEU A 71 2.53 0.30 -8.38
C LEU A 71 1.40 -0.63 -7.96
N TYR A 72 1.43 -1.04 -6.69
CA TYR A 72 0.39 -1.83 -6.05
C TYR A 72 0.25 -1.36 -4.60
N PHE A 73 -0.87 -1.68 -3.95
CA PHE A 73 -1.02 -1.45 -2.51
C PHE A 73 -0.33 -2.58 -1.75
N THR A 74 0.69 -2.24 -0.96
CA THR A 74 1.40 -3.21 -0.11
C THR A 74 0.62 -3.55 1.15
N ALA A 75 0.94 -4.69 1.75
CA ALA A 75 0.32 -5.16 2.98
C ALA A 75 0.58 -4.18 4.13
N THR A 76 -0.47 -3.48 4.55
CA THR A 76 -0.47 -2.55 5.70
C THR A 76 -1.60 -2.92 6.63
N ALA A 77 -1.24 -3.39 7.82
CA ALA A 77 -2.16 -3.89 8.82
C ALA A 77 -2.83 -2.76 9.61
N LEU A 78 -3.94 -3.10 10.29
CA LEU A 78 -4.66 -2.23 11.24
C LEU A 78 -5.27 -0.95 10.63
N ALA A 79 -5.65 -0.97 9.35
CA ALA A 79 -6.16 0.20 8.62
C ALA A 79 -7.34 0.93 9.31
N LYS A 80 -8.11 0.24 10.17
CA LYS A 80 -9.17 0.88 10.99
C LYS A 80 -8.66 1.92 11.98
N LEU A 81 -7.38 1.89 12.33
CA LEU A 81 -6.74 2.97 13.10
C LEU A 81 -6.76 4.31 12.35
N ALA A 82 -6.74 4.28 11.01
CA ALA A 82 -6.77 5.49 10.19
C ALA A 82 -8.18 5.89 9.77
N HIS A 83 -9.02 4.93 9.39
CA HIS A 83 -10.38 5.20 8.93
C HIS A 83 -11.29 4.00 9.14
N LYS A 84 -12.57 4.25 9.46
CA LYS A 84 -13.57 3.19 9.73
C LYS A 84 -13.72 2.15 8.62
N ASP A 85 -13.45 2.53 7.37
CA ASP A 85 -13.56 1.62 6.21
C ASP A 85 -12.42 0.60 6.15
N GLY A 86 -11.32 0.83 6.87
CA GLY A 86 -10.15 -0.06 6.96
C GLY A 86 -9.66 -0.60 5.62
N GLU A 87 -9.24 -1.86 5.64
CA GLU A 87 -8.68 -2.57 4.48
C GLU A 87 -9.72 -2.79 3.38
N VAL A 88 -11.01 -2.90 3.71
CA VAL A 88 -12.11 -2.96 2.74
C VAL A 88 -12.16 -1.69 1.88
N GLY A 89 -11.88 -0.53 2.48
CA GLY A 89 -11.71 0.73 1.73
C GLY A 89 -10.56 0.65 0.72
N ILE A 90 -9.44 0.04 1.12
CA ILE A 90 -8.25 -0.15 0.27
C ILE A 90 -8.54 -1.13 -0.87
N VAL A 91 -9.26 -2.24 -0.61
CA VAL A 91 -9.70 -3.20 -1.65
C VAL A 91 -10.47 -2.47 -2.75
N LYS A 92 -11.44 -1.63 -2.37
CA LYS A 92 -12.25 -0.85 -3.31
C LYS A 92 -11.43 0.21 -4.04
N ALA A 93 -10.51 0.88 -3.34
CA ALA A 93 -9.61 1.86 -3.94
C ALA A 93 -8.68 1.21 -4.98
N ALA A 94 -8.12 0.04 -4.67
CA ALA A 94 -7.27 -0.74 -5.56
C ALA A 94 -8.03 -1.18 -6.82
N ALA A 95 -9.28 -1.64 -6.67
CA ALA A 95 -10.15 -1.98 -7.80
C ALA A 95 -10.39 -0.76 -8.71
N LYS A 96 -10.73 0.38 -8.11
CA LYS A 96 -10.98 1.63 -8.85
C LYS A 96 -9.73 2.13 -9.56
N ALA A 97 -8.56 2.02 -8.93
CA ALA A 97 -7.29 2.41 -9.50
C ALA A 97 -6.80 1.40 -10.56
N GLY A 98 -7.32 0.17 -10.59
CA GLY A 98 -6.88 -0.88 -11.49
C GLY A 98 -5.51 -1.45 -11.11
N VAL A 99 -5.20 -1.51 -9.83
CA VAL A 99 -3.94 -2.07 -9.30
C VAL A 99 -4.21 -3.15 -8.27
N THR A 100 -3.25 -4.05 -8.07
CA THR A 100 -3.33 -5.12 -7.07
C THR A 100 -3.24 -4.55 -5.65
N TYR A 101 -3.95 -5.19 -4.71
CA TYR A 101 -3.73 -5.02 -3.27
C TYR A 101 -3.19 -6.33 -2.68
N MET A 102 -2.17 -6.22 -1.83
CA MET A 102 -1.64 -7.31 -1.01
C MET A 102 -2.30 -7.29 0.38
N LEU A 103 -3.15 -8.28 0.66
CA LEU A 103 -3.93 -8.39 1.89
C LEU A 103 -3.02 -8.79 3.06
N PRO A 104 -2.97 -8.02 4.18
CA PRO A 104 -2.15 -8.35 5.34
C PRO A 104 -2.78 -9.41 6.21
N THR A 105 -1.96 -10.29 6.82
CA THR A 105 -2.43 -11.29 7.79
C THR A 105 -3.06 -10.66 9.04
N LEU A 106 -2.50 -9.53 9.50
CA LEU A 106 -2.92 -8.84 10.72
C LEU A 106 -3.87 -7.66 10.41
N SER A 107 -4.78 -7.87 9.47
CA SER A 107 -5.77 -6.87 9.04
C SER A 107 -6.87 -6.64 10.09
N SER A 108 -7.58 -5.52 9.95
CA SER A 108 -8.72 -5.15 10.81
C SER A 108 -10.04 -5.84 10.42
N TYR A 109 -10.01 -6.61 9.33
CA TYR A 109 -11.08 -7.43 8.78
C TYR A 109 -10.51 -8.81 8.52
N THR A 110 -11.36 -9.85 8.49
CA THR A 110 -10.92 -11.18 8.08
C THR A 110 -10.56 -11.18 6.59
N LEU A 111 -9.78 -12.20 6.18
CA LEU A 111 -9.48 -12.41 4.77
C LEU A 111 -10.77 -12.53 3.94
N ASP A 112 -11.74 -13.30 4.43
CA ASP A 112 -13.04 -13.48 3.77
C ASP A 112 -13.79 -12.15 3.59
N GLU A 113 -13.87 -11.31 4.63
CA GLU A 113 -14.52 -9.99 4.54
C GLU A 113 -13.85 -9.08 3.50
N MET A 114 -12.50 -9.13 3.39
CA MET A 114 -11.77 -8.38 2.37
C MET A 114 -11.97 -8.97 0.96
N LEU A 115 -12.04 -10.30 0.83
CA LEU A 115 -12.29 -10.97 -0.43
C LEU A 115 -13.72 -10.74 -0.94
N GLU A 116 -14.70 -10.64 -0.05
CA GLU A 116 -16.09 -10.29 -0.41
C GLU A 116 -16.21 -8.86 -0.96
N ALA A 117 -15.37 -7.94 -0.50
CA ALA A 117 -15.37 -6.55 -0.94
C ALA A 117 -14.77 -6.33 -2.35
N ARG A 118 -14.20 -7.37 -2.97
CA ARG A 118 -13.49 -7.25 -4.25
C ARG A 118 -14.43 -7.04 -5.43
N SER A 119 -13.95 -6.31 -6.43
CA SER A 119 -14.62 -6.26 -7.73
C SER A 119 -14.45 -7.58 -8.50
N PRO A 120 -15.39 -7.96 -9.38
CA PRO A 120 -15.24 -9.14 -10.24
C PRO A 120 -13.92 -9.10 -11.03
N GLY A 121 -13.15 -10.19 -10.97
CA GLY A 121 -11.85 -10.30 -11.65
C GLY A 121 -10.69 -9.56 -10.98
N GLN A 122 -10.89 -8.94 -9.82
CA GLN A 122 -9.82 -8.31 -9.05
C GLN A 122 -8.89 -9.37 -8.45
N LEU A 123 -7.69 -9.49 -9.01
CA LEU A 123 -6.63 -10.32 -8.47
C LEU A 123 -5.98 -9.60 -7.27
N MET A 124 -5.79 -10.33 -6.18
CA MET A 124 -5.15 -9.84 -4.96
C MET A 124 -3.99 -10.74 -4.57
N PHE A 125 -3.00 -10.17 -3.91
CA PHE A 125 -1.95 -10.94 -3.25
C PHE A 125 -2.29 -11.11 -1.78
N ALA A 126 -1.70 -12.10 -1.14
CA ALA A 126 -1.80 -12.28 0.30
C ALA A 126 -0.39 -12.22 0.90
N GLN A 127 -0.24 -11.40 1.93
CA GLN A 127 0.94 -11.44 2.80
C GLN A 127 0.61 -12.38 3.96
N LEU A 128 1.45 -13.39 4.16
CA LEU A 128 1.33 -14.38 5.23
C LEU A 128 2.41 -14.16 6.30
N TYR A 129 1.99 -13.92 7.54
CA TYR A 129 2.81 -14.17 8.72
C TYR A 129 2.67 -15.63 9.12
N VAL A 130 3.77 -16.38 8.99
CA VAL A 130 3.80 -17.81 9.35
C VAL A 130 3.61 -17.95 10.84
N ASN A 131 2.60 -18.70 11.24
CA ASN A 131 2.32 -19.01 12.63
C ASN A 131 3.36 -20.04 13.14
N PRO A 132 3.87 -19.92 14.37
CA PRO A 132 4.72 -20.96 14.97
C PRO A 132 4.07 -22.35 14.93
N GLU A 133 2.75 -22.41 15.10
CA GLU A 133 1.95 -23.60 14.84
C GLU A 133 1.56 -23.67 13.36
N ARG A 134 2.36 -24.38 12.56
CA ARG A 134 2.25 -24.40 11.09
C ARG A 134 0.86 -24.76 10.55
N SER A 135 0.14 -25.65 11.21
CA SER A 135 -1.22 -26.06 10.82
C SER A 135 -2.17 -24.85 10.69
N ARG A 136 -1.96 -23.80 11.48
CA ARG A 136 -2.78 -22.58 11.42
C ARG A 136 -2.49 -21.73 10.18
N SER A 137 -1.28 -21.81 9.63
CA SER A 137 -0.94 -21.12 8.37
C SER A 137 -1.38 -21.89 7.13
N GLU A 138 -1.58 -23.19 7.23
CA GLU A 138 -2.05 -24.02 6.09
C GLU A 138 -3.55 -23.82 5.81
N ILE A 139 -4.30 -23.31 6.79
CA ILE A 139 -5.73 -23.02 6.69
C ILE A 139 -5.97 -21.59 6.14
N TYR A 140 -4.93 -20.74 6.14
CA TYR A 140 -4.97 -19.36 5.66
C TYR A 140 -4.87 -19.30 4.13
#